data_AF-A0A9Q9J4K6-F1
#
_entry.id   AF-A0A9Q9J4K6-F1
#
_cell.length_a   1.000
_cell.length_b   1.000
_cell.length_c   1.000
_cell.angle_alpha   90.00
_cell.angle_beta   90.00
_cell.angle_gamma   90.00
#
_symmetry.space_group_name_H-M   'P 1'
#
loop_
_entity.id
_entity.type
_entity.pdbx_description
1 polymer ?
#
loop_
_entity_poly.entity_id
_entity_poly.type
_entity_poly.pdbx_seq_one_letter_code
_entity_poly.pdbx_strand_id
1 'polypeptide(L)'
;MNNGRELNATQFKQIMTAHNYSESVTVRINLVRASYYYQLYKQLSTVDNFTSENQQDCAYYQTERYNSVKQALLVAKLEYQQGWRLVEDISCYVRKLHRKYAGNFTKITIQEEGVLELSRLCETIYNMQNSGKNYDEPDNLHFELLIGGEENRL
;
A
#
# COMPACT_ATOMS: atom_id res chain seq x y z
N MET A 1 -22.51 11.94 -12.68
CA MET A 1 -22.45 10.57 -12.14
C MET A 1 -21.50 9.75 -13.01
N ASN A 2 -20.23 9.62 -12.62
CA ASN A 2 -19.30 8.74 -13.33
C ASN A 2 -19.44 7.35 -12.71
N ASN A 3 -20.20 6.48 -13.39
CA ASN A 3 -20.33 5.07 -13.05
C ASN A 3 -18.93 4.48 -12.92
N GLY A 4 -18.61 3.96 -11.74
CA GLY A 4 -17.32 3.38 -11.42
C GLY A 4 -16.99 2.22 -12.35
N ARG A 5 -16.30 2.50 -13.46
CA ARG A 5 -15.66 1.47 -14.26
C ARG A 5 -14.57 0.86 -13.40
N GLU A 6 -14.70 -0.43 -13.12
CA GLU A 6 -13.64 -1.21 -12.49
C GLU A 6 -12.32 -0.99 -13.24
N LEU A 7 -11.25 -0.73 -12.49
CA LEU A 7 -9.92 -0.58 -13.05
C LEU A 7 -9.42 -1.97 -13.45
N ASN A 8 -9.42 -2.28 -14.73
CA ASN A 8 -8.89 -3.55 -15.22
C ASN A 8 -7.37 -3.51 -15.38
N ALA A 9 -6.74 -4.67 -15.53
CA ALA A 9 -5.28 -4.78 -15.62
C ALA A 9 -4.67 -3.95 -16.76
N THR A 10 -5.38 -3.81 -17.88
CA THR A 10 -4.96 -3.00 -19.01
C THR A 10 -4.96 -1.52 -18.66
N GLN A 11 -6.03 -1.03 -18.02
CA GLN A 11 -6.13 0.36 -17.56
C GLN A 11 -5.09 0.67 -16.49
N PHE A 12 -4.86 -0.23 -15.54
CA PHE A 12 -3.78 -0.08 -14.55
C PHE A 12 -2.42 0.12 -15.23
N LYS A 13 -2.05 -0.76 -16.17
CA LYS A 13 -0.78 -0.66 -16.91
C LYS A 13 -0.69 0.64 -17.71
N GLN A 14 -1.76 1.03 -18.40
CA GLN A 14 -1.80 2.28 -19.15
C GLN A 14 -1.54 3.49 -18.26
N ILE A 15 -2.17 3.56 -17.08
CA ILE A 15 -1.95 4.66 -16.13
C ILE A 15 -0.52 4.65 -15.59
N MET A 16 -0.01 3.48 -15.18
CA MET A 16 1.37 3.36 -14.69
C MET A 16 2.39 3.85 -15.73
N THR A 17 2.22 3.46 -17.00
CA THR A 17 3.09 3.89 -18.10
C THR A 17 2.92 5.37 -18.42
N ALA A 18 1.68 5.88 -18.52
CA ALA A 18 1.41 7.28 -18.87
C ALA A 18 2.02 8.27 -17.87
N HIS A 19 2.09 7.89 -16.60
CA HIS A 19 2.64 8.74 -15.53
C HIS A 19 4.06 8.36 -15.11
N ASN A 20 4.73 7.42 -15.80
CA ASN A 20 6.05 6.92 -15.43
C ASN A 20 6.15 6.43 -13.97
N TYR A 21 5.06 5.84 -13.45
CA TYR A 21 5.06 5.28 -12.10
C TYR A 21 5.85 3.98 -12.05
N SER A 22 6.55 3.76 -10.94
CA SER A 22 7.32 2.54 -10.72
C SER A 22 6.50 1.47 -10.05
N GLU A 23 6.65 0.22 -10.48
CA GLU A 23 6.10 -0.94 -9.78
C GLU A 23 7.03 -1.33 -8.60
N SER A 24 6.83 -0.68 -7.46
CA SER A 24 7.59 -0.96 -6.23
C SER A 24 7.11 -2.24 -5.53
N VAL A 25 7.78 -2.60 -4.43
CA VAL A 25 7.39 -3.74 -3.59
C VAL A 25 5.98 -3.53 -3.02
N THR A 26 5.68 -2.34 -2.51
CA THR A 26 4.35 -1.99 -1.98
C THR A 26 3.26 -2.06 -3.04
N VAL A 27 3.55 -1.60 -4.26
CA VAL A 27 2.65 -1.75 -5.42
C VAL A 27 2.39 -3.23 -5.69
N ARG A 28 3.44 -4.06 -5.74
CA ARG A 28 3.31 -5.51 -5.96
C ARG A 28 2.49 -6.22 -4.88
N ILE A 29 2.68 -5.88 -3.60
CA ILE A 29 1.89 -6.46 -2.50
C ILE A 29 0.40 -6.22 -2.72
N ASN A 30 0.01 -4.99 -3.08
CA ASN A 30 -1.38 -4.67 -3.37
C ASN A 30 -1.91 -5.41 -4.60
N LEU A 31 -1.10 -5.60 -5.65
CA LEU A 31 -1.48 -6.42 -6.81
C LEU A 31 -1.62 -7.91 -6.47
N VAL A 32 -0.80 -8.44 -5.55
CA VAL A 32 -0.94 -9.81 -5.03
C VAL A 32 -2.24 -9.95 -4.24
N ARG A 33 -2.58 -8.98 -3.37
CA ARG A 33 -3.88 -8.95 -2.66
C ARG A 33 -5.06 -8.93 -3.64
N ALA A 34 -4.98 -8.12 -4.70
CA ALA A 34 -6.00 -8.11 -5.74
C ALA A 34 -6.15 -9.48 -6.42
N SER A 35 -5.03 -10.15 -6.70
CA SER A 35 -5.02 -11.47 -7.31
C SER A 35 -5.60 -12.55 -6.38
N TYR A 36 -5.30 -12.47 -5.08
CA TYR A 36 -5.85 -13.35 -4.06
C TYR A 36 -7.38 -13.28 -4.02
N TYR A 37 -7.95 -12.09 -3.90
CA TYR A 37 -9.42 -11.92 -3.89
C TYR A 37 -10.07 -12.34 -5.20
N TYR A 38 -9.40 -12.14 -6.34
CA TYR A 38 -9.88 -12.66 -7.62
C TYR A 38 -9.97 -14.20 -7.62
N GLN A 39 -8.99 -14.90 -7.05
CA GLN A 39 -9.03 -16.36 -6.95
C GLN A 39 -10.15 -16.85 -6.02
N LEU A 40 -10.34 -16.20 -4.87
CA LEU A 40 -11.45 -16.52 -3.96
C LEU A 40 -12.80 -16.36 -4.64
N TYR A 41 -13.03 -15.23 -5.34
CA TYR A 41 -14.23 -15.02 -6.14
C TYR A 41 -14.41 -16.12 -7.20
N LYS A 42 -13.35 -16.46 -7.95
CA LYS A 42 -13.43 -17.47 -9.01
C LYS A 42 -13.76 -18.85 -8.47
N GLN A 43 -13.17 -19.25 -7.34
CA GLN A 43 -13.46 -20.53 -6.70
C GLN A 43 -14.91 -20.57 -6.19
N LEU A 44 -15.31 -19.53 -5.46
CA LEU A 44 -16.64 -19.45 -4.85
C LEU A 44 -17.77 -19.36 -5.88
N SER A 45 -17.56 -18.65 -6.99
CA SER A 45 -18.55 -18.52 -8.08
C SER A 45 -18.83 -19.82 -8.86
N THR A 46 -18.08 -20.90 -8.59
CA THR A 46 -18.22 -22.18 -9.32
C THR A 46 -18.75 -23.33 -8.45
N VAL A 47 -19.21 -23.05 -7.23
CA VAL A 47 -19.73 -24.09 -6.32
C VAL A 47 -21.13 -24.56 -6.74
N ASP A 48 -21.37 -25.86 -6.67
CA ASP A 48 -22.62 -26.49 -7.15
C ASP A 48 -23.88 -26.08 -6.36
N ASN A 49 -23.71 -25.66 -5.10
CA ASN A 49 -24.79 -25.23 -4.19
C ASN A 49 -24.70 -23.74 -3.86
N PHE A 50 -24.60 -22.88 -4.87
CA PHE A 50 -24.42 -21.44 -4.69
C PHE A 50 -25.58 -20.79 -3.92
N THR A 51 -25.29 -20.22 -2.76
CA THR A 51 -26.27 -19.60 -1.86
C THR A 51 -26.26 -18.07 -1.94
N SER A 52 -27.22 -17.42 -1.29
CA SER A 52 -27.23 -15.96 -1.12
C SER A 52 -26.03 -15.44 -0.31
N GLU A 53 -25.51 -16.24 0.63
CA GLU A 53 -24.29 -15.93 1.37
C GLU A 53 -23.08 -15.94 0.45
N ASN A 54 -22.97 -16.95 -0.44
CA ASN A 54 -21.92 -16.98 -1.44
C ASN A 54 -21.98 -15.78 -2.40
N GLN A 55 -23.18 -15.27 -2.70
CA GLN A 55 -23.35 -14.06 -3.49
C GLN A 55 -22.79 -12.82 -2.78
N GLN A 56 -23.04 -12.68 -1.47
CA GLN A 56 -22.51 -11.58 -0.66
C GLN A 56 -20.98 -11.63 -0.57
N ASP A 57 -20.42 -12.82 -0.32
CA ASP A 57 -18.97 -13.04 -0.29
C ASP A 57 -18.32 -12.74 -1.65
N CYS A 58 -18.94 -13.17 -2.75
CA CYS A 58 -18.46 -12.83 -4.09
C CYS A 58 -18.41 -11.31 -4.32
N ALA A 59 -19.45 -10.58 -3.89
CA ALA A 59 -19.49 -9.12 -4.01
C ALA A 59 -18.42 -8.45 -3.13
N TYR A 60 -18.18 -8.98 -1.93
CA TYR A 60 -17.10 -8.55 -1.06
C TYR A 60 -15.72 -8.77 -1.71
N TYR A 61 -15.43 -9.97 -2.21
CA TYR A 61 -14.14 -10.26 -2.87
C TYR A 61 -13.91 -9.40 -4.12
N GLN A 62 -14.95 -9.13 -4.91
CA GLN A 62 -14.83 -8.21 -6.05
C GLN A 62 -14.51 -6.77 -5.60
N THR A 63 -15.18 -6.30 -4.55
CA THR A 63 -14.91 -4.99 -3.94
C THR A 63 -13.46 -4.89 -3.45
N GLU A 64 -13.00 -5.90 -2.71
CA GLU A 64 -11.66 -5.91 -2.13
C GLU A 64 -10.55 -6.05 -3.17
N ARG A 65 -10.78 -6.83 -4.23
CA ARG A 65 -9.92 -6.85 -5.42
C ARG A 65 -9.76 -5.44 -5.98
N TYR A 66 -10.87 -4.73 -6.19
CA TYR A 66 -10.85 -3.39 -6.78
C TYR A 66 -10.16 -2.37 -5.87
N ASN A 67 -10.44 -2.42 -4.56
CA ASN A 67 -9.77 -1.59 -3.56
C ASN A 67 -8.25 -1.83 -3.58
N SER A 68 -7.81 -3.09 -3.65
CA SER A 68 -6.38 -3.44 -3.72
C SER A 68 -5.70 -2.86 -4.97
N VAL A 69 -6.36 -2.90 -6.13
CA VAL A 69 -5.82 -2.28 -7.37
C VAL A 69 -5.75 -0.75 -7.24
N LYS A 70 -6.78 -0.12 -6.66
CA LYS A 70 -6.75 1.32 -6.36
C LYS A 70 -5.61 1.70 -5.44
N GLN A 71 -5.37 0.92 -4.39
CA GLN A 71 -4.28 1.15 -3.45
C GLN A 71 -2.92 0.99 -4.12
N ALA A 72 -2.74 -0.01 -4.99
CA ALA A 72 -1.52 -0.15 -5.79
C ALA A 72 -1.23 1.12 -6.61
N LEU A 73 -2.26 1.70 -7.23
CA LEU A 73 -2.11 2.92 -8.02
C LEU A 73 -1.86 4.16 -7.14
N LEU A 74 -2.54 4.26 -6.00
CA LEU A 74 -2.33 5.36 -5.05
C LEU A 74 -0.91 5.36 -4.51
N VAL A 75 -0.40 4.20 -4.09
CA VAL A 75 0.99 4.00 -3.66
C VAL A 75 1.95 4.43 -4.76
N ALA A 76 1.74 3.97 -5.99
CA ALA A 76 2.64 4.30 -7.10
C ALA A 76 2.70 5.82 -7.38
N LYS A 77 1.54 6.49 -7.29
CA LYS A 77 1.44 7.96 -7.37
C LYS A 77 2.16 8.65 -6.22
N LEU A 78 1.94 8.22 -4.98
CA LEU A 78 2.57 8.79 -3.80
C LEU A 78 4.10 8.65 -3.87
N GLU A 79 4.60 7.46 -4.20
CA GLU A 79 6.03 7.20 -4.36
C GLU A 79 6.67 8.07 -5.44
N TYR A 80 5.96 8.30 -6.56
CA TYR A 80 6.40 9.22 -7.59
C TYR A 80 6.44 10.68 -7.10
N GLN A 81 5.40 11.13 -6.40
CA GLN A 81 5.31 12.51 -5.90
C GLN A 81 6.34 12.80 -4.81
N GLN A 82 6.61 11.85 -3.93
CA GLN A 82 7.52 12.02 -2.79
C GLN A 82 8.99 11.71 -3.14
N GLY A 83 9.24 10.95 -4.21
CA GLY A 83 10.60 10.62 -4.69
C GLY A 83 11.31 9.47 -3.95
N TRP A 84 10.60 8.77 -3.05
CA TRP A 84 11.08 7.61 -2.28
C TRP A 84 9.97 6.55 -2.15
N ARG A 85 10.33 5.31 -1.81
CA ARG A 85 9.40 4.17 -1.84
C ARG A 85 8.80 3.91 -0.45
N LEU A 86 7.51 3.56 -0.38
CA LEU A 86 6.79 3.38 0.89
C LEU A 86 7.21 2.11 1.65
N VAL A 87 7.71 1.09 0.93
CA VAL A 87 8.43 -0.05 1.52
C VAL A 87 9.83 -0.01 0.93
N GLU A 88 10.65 0.87 1.45
CA GLU A 88 12.09 0.76 1.29
C GLU A 88 12.60 -0.15 2.41
N ASP A 89 13.35 -1.21 2.07
CA ASP A 89 14.24 -1.86 3.03
C ASP A 89 15.10 -0.74 3.63
N ILE A 90 15.03 -0.56 4.94
CA ILE A 90 15.76 0.48 5.69
C ILE A 90 17.24 0.43 5.30
N SER A 91 17.79 -0.76 5.12
CA SER A 91 19.17 -0.98 4.71
C SER A 91 19.45 -0.48 3.30
N CYS A 92 18.48 -0.57 2.39
CA CYS A 92 18.57 -0.05 1.03
C CYS A 92 18.47 1.48 1.01
N TYR A 93 17.55 2.04 1.80
CA TYR A 93 17.37 3.49 1.94
C TYR A 93 18.58 4.16 2.61
N VAL A 94 19.10 3.58 3.70
CA VAL A 94 20.34 4.03 4.35
C VAL A 94 21.52 3.96 3.39
N ARG A 95 21.65 2.91 2.57
CA ARG A 95 22.70 2.82 1.53
C ARG A 95 22.54 3.86 0.42
N LYS A 96 21.31 4.28 0.10
CA LYS A 96 21.03 5.36 -0.85
C LYS A 96 21.44 6.71 -0.25
N LEU A 97 21.08 6.99 1.00
CA LEU A 97 21.50 8.20 1.72
C LEU A 97 23.02 8.25 1.91
N HIS A 98 23.65 7.13 2.25
CA HIS A 98 25.11 7.02 2.34
C HIS A 98 25.78 7.38 1.02
N ARG A 99 25.27 6.91 -0.13
CA ARG A 99 25.79 7.29 -1.45
C ARG A 99 25.53 8.76 -1.78
N LYS A 100 24.32 9.26 -1.50
CA LYS A 100 23.90 10.63 -1.79
C LYS A 100 24.73 11.67 -1.02
N TYR A 101 25.00 11.40 0.25
CA TYR A 101 25.72 12.33 1.13
C TYR A 101 27.16 11.92 1.42
N ALA A 102 27.70 10.95 0.67
CA ALA A 102 29.05 10.40 0.87
C ALA A 102 29.32 10.00 2.33
N GLY A 103 28.33 9.36 2.97
CA GLY A 103 28.36 8.94 4.37
C GLY A 103 28.12 10.06 5.39
N ASN A 104 27.96 11.32 4.96
CA ASN A 104 27.70 12.42 5.87
C ASN A 104 26.19 12.62 6.12
N PHE A 105 25.67 11.89 7.11
CA PHE A 105 24.25 11.96 7.47
C PHE A 105 23.82 13.28 8.14
N THR A 106 24.72 14.21 8.46
CA THR A 106 24.30 15.54 8.97
C THR A 106 23.68 16.43 7.89
N LYS A 107 23.74 15.98 6.63
CA LYS A 107 23.21 16.68 5.46
C LYS A 107 21.86 16.13 4.98
N ILE A 108 21.31 15.12 5.66
CA ILE A 108 19.98 14.60 5.33
C ILE A 108 18.93 15.69 5.55
N THR A 109 17.91 15.72 4.71
CA THR A 109 16.81 16.66 4.89
C THR A 109 15.86 16.17 5.99
N ILE A 110 15.05 17.08 6.53
CA ILE A 110 14.00 16.74 7.51
C ILE A 110 13.07 15.65 6.98
N GLN A 111 12.71 15.71 5.69
CA GLN A 111 11.89 14.67 5.08
C GLN A 111 12.61 13.32 5.05
N GLU A 112 13.91 13.29 4.72
CA GLU A 112 14.67 12.04 4.65
C GLU A 112 14.88 11.40 6.02
N GLU A 113 15.05 12.22 7.05
CA GLU A 113 15.13 11.81 8.45
C GLU A 113 13.79 11.24 8.93
N GLY A 114 12.67 11.89 8.62
CA GLY A 114 11.34 11.38 8.96
C GLY A 114 11.05 9.99 8.36
N VAL A 115 11.57 9.69 7.18
CA VAL A 115 11.46 8.34 6.57
C VAL A 115 12.28 7.31 7.35
N LEU A 116 13.49 7.67 7.82
CA LEU A 116 14.31 6.78 8.66
C LEU A 116 13.62 6.48 10.00
N GLU A 117 13.05 7.50 10.63
CA GLU A 117 12.35 7.38 11.90
C GLU A 117 11.09 6.53 11.77
N LEU A 118 10.25 6.80 10.77
CA LEU A 118 9.04 6.02 10.50
C LEU A 118 9.38 4.55 10.23
N SER A 119 10.42 4.31 9.43
CA SER A 119 10.81 2.94 9.10
C SER A 119 11.33 2.18 10.33
N ARG A 120 12.13 2.84 11.19
CA ARG A 120 12.57 2.26 12.48
C ARG A 120 11.40 1.97 13.40
N LEU A 121 10.40 2.85 13.46
CA LEU A 121 9.17 2.61 14.23
C LEU A 121 8.43 1.37 13.71
N CYS A 122 8.27 1.24 12.39
CA CYS A 122 7.65 0.06 11.79
C CYS A 122 8.44 -1.23 12.07
N GLU A 123 9.77 -1.20 11.99
CA GLU A 123 10.64 -2.34 12.36
C GLU A 123 10.49 -2.69 13.85
N THR A 124 10.41 -1.68 14.71
CA THR A 124 10.20 -1.86 16.15
C THR A 124 8.84 -2.51 16.41
N ILE A 125 7.77 -2.04 15.79
CA ILE A 125 6.42 -2.62 15.91
C ILE A 125 6.39 -4.06 15.39
N TYR A 126 6.99 -4.32 14.22
CA TYR A 126 7.11 -5.67 13.65
C TYR A 126 7.85 -6.63 14.59
N ASN A 127 8.97 -6.19 15.17
CA ASN A 127 9.73 -6.99 16.12
C ASN A 127 8.98 -7.20 17.45
N MET A 128 8.20 -6.22 17.91
CA MET A 128 7.30 -6.38 19.06
C MET A 128 6.23 -7.44 18.79
N GLN A 129 5.58 -7.39 17.62
CA GLN A 129 4.57 -8.37 17.20
C GLN A 129 5.14 -9.79 17.10
N ASN A 130 6.38 -9.93 16.63
CA ASN A 130 7.06 -11.23 16.53
C ASN A 130 7.74 -11.68 17.82
N SER A 131 7.73 -10.87 18.89
CA SER A 131 8.32 -11.19 20.20
C SER A 131 7.34 -11.85 21.19
N GLY A 132 6.14 -12.23 20.74
CA GLY A 132 5.22 -13.08 21.51
C GLY A 132 4.29 -12.36 22.50
N LYS A 133 4.00 -11.07 22.27
CA LYS A 133 2.87 -10.40 22.95
C LYS A 133 1.75 -10.16 21.95
N ASN A 134 0.58 -10.74 22.22
CA ASN A 134 -0.65 -10.53 21.44
C ASN A 134 -0.90 -9.03 21.34
N TYR A 135 -0.78 -8.52 20.11
CA TYR A 135 -1.19 -7.16 19.77
C TYR A 135 -2.72 -7.16 19.72
N ASP A 136 -3.37 -6.61 20.74
CA ASP A 136 -4.74 -6.12 20.61
C ASP A 136 -4.66 -4.93 19.63
N GLU A 137 -5.22 -5.14 18.46
CA GLU A 137 -5.39 -4.12 17.45
C GLU A 137 -6.17 -2.95 18.08
N PRO A 138 -5.62 -1.72 18.13
CA PRO A 138 -6.47 -0.59 18.44
C PRO A 138 -7.40 -0.44 17.24
N ASP A 139 -8.69 -0.74 17.44
CA ASP A 139 -9.78 -0.74 16.44
C ASP A 139 -9.89 0.54 15.58
N ASN A 140 -9.06 1.56 15.80
CA ASN A 140 -9.07 2.81 15.05
C ASN A 140 -7.65 3.34 14.83
N LEU A 141 -6.84 2.71 13.98
CA LEU A 141 -5.79 3.44 13.27
C LEU A 141 -6.39 4.04 11.99
N HIS A 142 -7.07 5.18 12.14
CA HIS A 142 -7.47 6.00 10.99
C HIS A 142 -6.20 6.42 10.23
N PHE A 143 -6.02 5.86 9.04
CA PHE A 143 -4.95 6.21 8.09
C PHE A 143 -4.86 7.72 7.80
N GLU A 144 -5.90 8.48 8.13
CA GLU A 144 -6.00 9.94 8.02
C GLU A 144 -5.00 10.71 8.92
N LEU A 145 -4.48 10.10 10.00
CA LEU A 145 -3.44 10.70 10.84
C LEU A 145 -2.04 10.67 10.23
N LEU A 146 -1.78 9.78 9.27
CA LEU A 146 -0.48 9.65 8.59
C LEU A 146 -0.33 10.61 7.40
N ILE A 147 -1.43 11.25 6.98
CA ILE A 147 -1.47 12.15 5.83
C ILE A 147 -2.12 13.46 6.26
N GLY A 148 -1.55 14.14 7.26
CA GLY A 148 -1.84 15.54 7.60
C GLY A 148 -3.32 15.93 7.53
N GLY A 149 -4.13 15.41 8.44
CA GLY A 149 -5.49 15.86 8.65
C GLY A 149 -5.54 17.19 9.42
N GLU A 150 -6.21 18.17 8.80
CA GLU A 150 -6.77 19.40 9.37
C GLU A 150 -5.84 20.56 9.79
N GLU A 151 -5.13 21.15 8.82
CA GLU A 151 -5.01 22.61 8.75
C GLU A 151 -5.11 23.05 7.28
N ASN A 152 -6.32 23.23 6.77
CA ASN A 152 -6.61 24.12 5.65
C ASN A 152 -8.12 24.40 5.62
N ARG A 153 -8.56 25.23 6.58
CA ARG A 153 -9.81 25.98 6.45
C ARG A 153 -9.47 27.37 5.90
N LEU A 154 -9.73 27.56 4.60
CA LEU A 154 -10.23 28.80 4.01
C LEU A 154 -11.37 28.43 3.07
#